data_AF-Q7PDW7-F1
#
_entry.id   AF-Q7PDW7-F1
#
_cell.length_a   1.000
_cell.length_b   1.000
_cell.length_c   1.000
_cell.angle_alpha   90.00
_cell.angle_beta   90.00
_cell.angle_gamma   90.00
#
_symmetry.space_group_name_H-M   'P 1'
#
loop_
_entity.id
_entity.type
_entity.pdbx_description
1 polymer ?
#
loop_
_entity_poly.entity_id
_entity_poly.type
_entity_poly.pdbx_seq_one_letter_code
_entity_poly.pdbx_strand_id
1 'polypeptide(L)'
;MFILIEEEDEELQQEENARRCWITDLFLERESVWLFRAIDGEGPNNRLESFLRVNREEFYYLLNRIGPKNERQDTTMRPSICPKQRLCIGLRFLASEDSYESLAFLFRVSSSSVSPIVRDVCTHIINELKEYVKVLFH
;
A
#
# COMPACT_ATOMS: atom_id res chain seq x y z
N MET A 1 34.66 -30.82 -21.84
CA MET A 1 34.72 -29.47 -22.44
C MET A 1 33.34 -28.98 -22.86
N PHE A 2 32.47 -29.80 -23.45
CA PHE A 2 31.06 -29.43 -23.71
C PHE A 2 30.21 -29.26 -22.44
N ILE A 3 30.45 -30.06 -21.39
CA ILE A 3 29.68 -30.03 -20.13
C ILE A 3 29.91 -28.72 -19.34
N LEU A 4 31.10 -28.12 -19.42
CA LEU A 4 31.42 -26.88 -18.70
C LEU A 4 30.75 -25.65 -19.33
N ILE A 5 30.41 -25.71 -20.61
CA ILE A 5 29.74 -24.61 -21.32
C ILE A 5 28.25 -24.59 -20.95
N GLU A 6 27.62 -25.77 -20.80
CA GLU A 6 26.22 -25.84 -20.35
C GLU A 6 26.05 -25.41 -18.88
N GLU A 7 27.01 -25.73 -18.00
CA GLU A 7 27.01 -25.25 -16.60
C GLU A 7 27.23 -23.73 -16.51
N GLU A 8 28.17 -23.16 -17.28
CA GLU A 8 28.37 -21.70 -17.34
C GLU A 8 27.15 -20.97 -17.95
N ASP A 9 26.50 -21.55 -18.97
CA ASP A 9 25.28 -21.00 -19.57
C ASP A 9 24.07 -21.05 -18.61
N GLU A 10 23.94 -22.11 -17.80
CA GLU A 10 22.92 -22.21 -16.75
C GLU A 10 23.16 -21.23 -15.58
N GLU A 11 24.42 -21.04 -15.15
CA GLU A 11 24.80 -20.07 -14.12
C GLU A 11 24.58 -18.62 -14.59
N LEU A 12 24.92 -18.29 -15.84
CA LEU A 12 24.65 -16.98 -16.44
C LEU A 12 23.15 -16.70 -16.57
N GLN A 13 22.36 -17.72 -16.95
CA GLN A 13 20.91 -17.61 -16.98
C GLN A 13 20.31 -17.44 -15.57
N GLN A 14 20.89 -18.10 -14.56
CA GLN A 14 20.50 -17.92 -13.16
C GLN A 14 20.86 -16.53 -12.64
N GLU A 15 22.03 -15.97 -12.99
CA GLU A 15 22.38 -14.59 -12.65
C GLU A 15 21.46 -13.56 -13.34
N GLU A 16 21.14 -13.73 -14.62
CA GLU A 16 20.18 -12.85 -15.31
C GLU A 16 18.77 -12.95 -14.72
N ASN A 17 18.33 -14.15 -14.35
CA ASN A 17 17.03 -14.35 -13.67
C ASN A 17 17.03 -13.81 -12.24
N ALA A 18 18.16 -13.88 -11.52
CA ALA A 18 18.32 -13.25 -10.22
C ALA A 18 18.29 -11.71 -10.32
N ARG A 19 18.84 -11.14 -11.41
CA ARG A 19 18.74 -9.70 -11.73
C ARG A 19 17.33 -9.32 -12.19
N ARG A 20 16.58 -10.24 -12.79
CA ARG A 20 15.14 -10.13 -13.09
C ARG A 20 14.30 -10.66 -11.93
N CYS A 21 14.63 -10.30 -10.69
CA CYS A 21 13.70 -10.55 -9.59
C CYS A 21 12.38 -9.86 -9.95
N TRP A 22 11.33 -10.65 -10.16
CA TRP A 22 10.00 -10.12 -10.48
C TRP A 22 9.46 -9.25 -9.34
N ILE A 23 10.00 -9.45 -8.13
CA ILE A 23 9.68 -8.70 -6.94
C ILE A 23 10.89 -8.67 -5.99
N THR A 24 11.17 -7.51 -5.40
CA THR A 24 12.17 -7.38 -4.33
C THR A 24 11.65 -7.99 -3.03
N ASP A 25 12.49 -8.69 -2.26
CA ASP A 25 12.12 -9.30 -0.96
C ASP A 25 11.46 -8.31 0.01
N LEU A 26 11.87 -7.04 -0.05
CA LEU A 26 11.27 -5.91 0.66
C LEU A 26 9.74 -5.80 0.50
N PHE A 27 9.18 -6.33 -0.59
CA PHE A 27 7.76 -6.26 -0.92
C PHE A 27 6.98 -7.56 -0.67
N LEU A 28 7.64 -8.59 -0.13
CA LEU A 28 7.00 -9.84 0.31
C LEU A 28 6.38 -9.66 1.71
N GLU A 29 7.03 -8.90 2.59
CA GLU A 29 6.50 -8.53 3.91
C GLU A 29 5.73 -7.20 3.86
N ARG A 30 4.51 -7.23 3.33
CA ARG A 30 3.73 -6.01 3.02
C ARG A 30 3.06 -5.34 4.20
N GLU A 31 2.82 -6.07 5.29
CA GLU A 31 2.10 -5.52 6.43
C GLU A 31 3.07 -4.77 7.33
N SER A 32 2.87 -3.46 7.46
CA SER A 32 3.46 -2.70 8.57
C SER A 32 2.80 -3.19 9.85
N VAL A 33 3.36 -4.28 10.41
CA VAL A 33 2.81 -5.03 11.54
C VAL A 33 2.42 -4.08 12.69
N TRP A 34 3.20 -3.02 12.93
CA TRP A 34 2.89 -2.03 13.96
C TRP A 34 1.66 -1.17 13.67
N LEU A 35 1.44 -0.76 12.41
CA LEU A 35 0.33 0.13 12.05
C LEU A 35 -0.99 -0.62 12.10
N PHE A 36 -1.01 -1.86 11.62
CA PHE A 36 -2.21 -2.68 11.68
C PHE A 36 -2.58 -3.02 13.12
N ARG A 37 -1.60 -3.39 13.95
CA ARG A 37 -1.78 -3.56 15.40
C ARG A 37 -2.36 -2.29 16.06
N ALA A 38 -1.81 -1.12 15.74
CA ALA A 38 -2.31 0.15 16.28
C ALA A 38 -3.78 0.43 15.89
N ILE A 39 -4.15 0.13 14.63
CA ILE A 39 -5.53 0.21 14.14
C ILE A 39 -6.42 -0.80 14.87
N ASP A 40 -5.94 -2.01 15.11
CA ASP A 40 -6.68 -3.10 15.77
C ASP A 40 -6.85 -2.90 17.28
N GLY A 41 -6.20 -1.89 17.86
CA GLY A 41 -6.29 -1.59 19.30
C GLY A 41 -5.08 -2.02 20.10
N GLU A 42 -4.13 -2.68 19.47
CA GLU A 42 -2.90 -3.16 20.06
C GLU A 42 -1.83 -2.06 20.01
N GLY A 43 -1.93 -1.07 20.89
CA GLY A 43 -0.91 -0.02 21.03
C GLY A 43 -1.45 1.31 21.57
N PRO A 44 -0.55 2.29 21.83
CA PRO A 44 -0.95 3.59 22.34
C PRO A 44 -1.73 4.38 21.27
N ASN A 45 -2.99 4.74 21.59
CA ASN A 45 -3.95 5.38 20.67
C ASN A 45 -3.40 6.64 19.97
N ASN A 46 -2.56 7.40 20.67
CA ASN A 46 -2.05 8.69 20.19
C ASN A 46 -1.14 8.61 18.95
N ARG A 47 -0.48 7.46 18.70
CA ARG A 47 0.41 7.32 17.54
C ARG A 47 -0.36 7.20 16.22
N LEU A 48 -1.53 6.57 16.24
CA LEU A 48 -2.39 6.44 15.06
C LEU A 48 -2.88 7.82 14.60
N GLU A 49 -3.44 8.58 15.53
CA GLU A 49 -3.99 9.92 15.27
C GLU A 49 -2.92 10.87 14.73
N SER A 50 -1.72 10.87 15.32
CA SER A 50 -0.63 11.69 14.81
C SER A 50 -0.18 11.27 13.40
N PHE A 51 -0.33 9.99 13.03
CA PHE A 51 0.17 9.45 11.78
C PHE A 51 -0.84 9.55 10.62
N LEU A 52 -2.13 9.29 10.90
CA LEU A 52 -3.20 9.32 9.89
C LEU A 52 -4.11 10.55 9.97
N ARG A 53 -3.97 11.39 11.02
CA ARG A 53 -4.88 12.50 11.34
C ARG A 53 -6.35 12.09 11.48
N VAL A 54 -6.59 10.82 11.80
CA VAL A 54 -7.89 10.26 12.15
C VAL A 54 -7.74 9.35 13.36
N ASN A 55 -8.77 9.28 14.18
CA ASN A 55 -8.82 8.30 15.26
C ASN A 55 -9.25 6.92 14.73
N ARG A 56 -9.25 5.91 15.61
CA ARG A 56 -9.57 4.53 15.25
C ARG A 56 -11.01 4.37 14.77
N GLU A 57 -11.96 5.04 15.43
CA GLU A 57 -13.38 4.94 15.12
C GLU A 57 -13.68 5.55 13.75
N GLU A 58 -13.10 6.72 13.47
CA GLU A 58 -13.14 7.37 12.16
C GLU A 58 -12.52 6.51 11.08
N PHE A 59 -11.38 5.88 11.36
CA PHE A 59 -10.73 4.98 10.42
C PHE A 59 -11.63 3.80 10.04
N TYR A 60 -12.25 3.13 11.01
CA TYR A 60 -13.17 2.02 10.73
C TYR A 60 -14.46 2.48 10.06
N TYR A 61 -14.96 3.66 10.42
CA TYR A 61 -16.11 4.27 9.75
C TYR A 61 -15.82 4.48 8.26
N LEU A 62 -14.65 5.05 7.92
CA LEU A 62 -14.22 5.22 6.54
C LEU A 62 -13.99 3.88 5.84
N LEU A 63 -13.35 2.92 6.53
CA LEU A 63 -13.08 1.59 5.98
C LEU A 63 -14.37 0.84 5.64
N ASN A 64 -15.41 0.92 6.47
CA ASN A 64 -16.68 0.26 6.20
C ASN A 64 -17.41 0.87 4.99
N ARG A 65 -17.25 2.17 4.75
CA ARG A 65 -17.89 2.88 3.63
C ARG A 65 -17.14 2.70 2.31
N ILE A 66 -15.81 2.78 2.36
CA ILE A 66 -14.96 2.80 1.18
C ILE A 66 -14.40 1.41 0.86
N GLY A 67 -14.22 0.57 1.87
CA GLY A 67 -13.59 -0.76 1.77
C GLY A 67 -14.16 -1.63 0.65
N PRO A 68 -15.49 -1.79 0.52
CA PRO A 68 -16.10 -2.58 -0.54
C PRO A 68 -15.78 -2.08 -1.96
N LYS A 69 -15.52 -0.77 -2.12
CA LYS A 69 -15.17 -0.15 -3.41
C LYS A 69 -13.68 -0.19 -3.70
N ASN A 70 -12.87 -0.37 -2.66
CA ASN A 70 -11.41 -0.38 -2.73
C ASN A 70 -10.82 -1.80 -2.68
N GLU A 71 -11.68 -2.81 -2.62
CA GLU A 71 -11.27 -4.21 -2.71
C GLU A 71 -10.82 -4.54 -4.13
N ARG A 72 -9.67 -5.20 -4.24
CA ARG A 72 -9.12 -5.69 -5.49
C ARG A 72 -8.91 -7.19 -5.35
N GLN A 73 -9.15 -7.92 -6.42
CA GLN A 73 -9.00 -9.38 -6.45
C GLN A 73 -7.52 -9.77 -6.28
N ASP A 74 -7.30 -10.83 -5.50
CA ASP A 74 -6.01 -11.48 -5.40
C ASP A 74 -5.61 -12.08 -6.75
N THR A 75 -4.31 -12.10 -7.01
CA THR A 75 -3.76 -12.76 -8.20
C THR A 75 -3.06 -14.04 -7.77
N THR A 76 -2.95 -15.02 -8.67
CA THR A 76 -2.27 -16.30 -8.41
C THR A 76 -0.84 -16.11 -7.89
N MET A 77 -0.16 -15.03 -8.29
CA MET A 77 1.23 -14.75 -7.91
C MET A 77 1.36 -13.87 -6.65
N ARG A 78 0.32 -13.13 -6.26
CA ARG A 78 0.42 -12.17 -5.14
C ARG A 78 -0.95 -11.80 -4.56
N PRO A 79 -1.06 -11.72 -3.22
CA PRO A 79 -2.22 -11.13 -2.58
C PRO A 79 -2.33 -9.64 -2.95
N SER A 80 -3.56 -9.23 -3.21
CA SER A 80 -3.96 -7.87 -3.41
C SER A 80 -3.64 -7.01 -2.19
N ILE A 81 -3.48 -5.72 -2.42
CA ILE A 81 -3.30 -4.75 -1.33
C ILE A 81 -4.68 -4.59 -0.68
N CYS A 82 -4.82 -5.07 0.56
CA CYS A 82 -6.12 -5.09 1.22
C CYS A 82 -6.72 -3.68 1.36
N PRO A 83 -8.06 -3.53 1.41
CA PRO A 83 -8.70 -2.23 1.55
C PRO A 83 -8.19 -1.41 2.74
N LYS A 84 -7.90 -2.08 3.87
CA LYS A 84 -7.31 -1.48 5.07
C LYS A 84 -5.97 -0.79 4.75
N GLN A 85 -5.05 -1.49 4.08
CA GLN A 85 -3.75 -0.93 3.68
C GLN A 85 -3.90 0.23 2.69
N ARG A 86 -4.78 0.07 1.69
CA ARG A 86 -5.05 1.11 0.68
C ARG A 86 -5.53 2.39 1.35
N LEU A 87 -6.46 2.28 2.30
CA LEU A 87 -6.96 3.42 3.07
C LEU A 87 -5.85 4.07 3.89
N CYS A 88 -4.98 3.30 4.56
CA CYS A 88 -3.82 3.85 5.27
C CYS A 88 -2.89 4.66 4.35
N ILE A 89 -2.60 4.16 3.14
CA ILE A 89 -1.76 4.86 2.15
C ILE A 89 -2.38 6.21 1.79
N GLY A 90 -3.68 6.21 1.45
CA GLY A 90 -4.39 7.44 1.07
C GLY A 90 -4.49 8.45 2.21
N LEU A 91 -4.83 8.00 3.42
CA LEU A 91 -4.90 8.89 4.59
C LEU A 91 -3.53 9.45 4.96
N ARG A 92 -2.47 8.63 4.89
CA ARG A 92 -1.11 9.10 5.16
C ARG A 92 -0.64 10.15 4.13
N PHE A 93 -1.02 10.00 2.87
CA PHE A 93 -0.80 11.01 1.84
C PHE A 93 -1.50 12.33 2.18
N LEU A 94 -2.78 12.28 2.55
CA LEU A 94 -3.55 13.47 2.97
C LEU A 94 -3.02 14.10 4.26
N ALA A 95 -2.45 13.29 5.16
CA ALA A 95 -2.01 13.73 6.48
C ALA A 95 -0.64 14.42 6.51
N SER A 96 0.30 14.11 5.61
CA SER A 96 1.61 14.78 5.62
C SER A 96 2.17 15.17 4.26
N GLU A 97 1.41 14.97 3.17
CA GLU A 97 1.81 15.40 1.83
C GLU A 97 3.14 14.80 1.38
N ASP A 98 3.41 13.55 1.78
CA ASP A 98 4.61 12.82 1.40
C ASP A 98 4.64 12.56 -0.12
N SER A 99 5.85 12.46 -0.69
CA SER A 99 6.02 11.98 -2.06
C SER A 99 5.55 10.53 -2.22
N TYR A 100 5.12 10.17 -3.42
CA TYR A 100 4.70 8.79 -3.72
C TYR A 100 5.80 7.75 -3.49
N GLU A 101 7.07 8.14 -3.67
CA GLU A 101 8.21 7.26 -3.41
C GLU A 101 8.40 6.99 -1.92
N SER A 102 8.23 8.01 -1.07
CA SER A 102 8.31 7.85 0.38
C SER A 102 7.20 6.93 0.89
N LEU A 103 5.99 7.08 0.37
CA LEU A 103 4.85 6.20 0.67
C LEU A 103 5.10 4.77 0.19
N ALA A 104 5.71 4.59 -0.99
CA ALA A 104 6.04 3.28 -1.53
C ALA A 104 6.97 2.51 -0.59
N PHE A 105 8.01 3.18 -0.10
CA PHE A 105 8.95 2.61 0.86
C PHE A 105 8.28 2.31 2.20
N LEU A 106 7.51 3.26 2.74
CA LEU A 106 6.84 3.16 4.04
C LEU A 106 5.85 1.99 4.11
N PHE A 107 5.06 1.81 3.05
CA PHE A 107 4.03 0.77 2.98
C PHE A 107 4.50 -0.49 2.24
N ARG A 108 5.76 -0.56 1.81
CA ARG A 108 6.34 -1.69 1.08
C ARG A 108 5.48 -2.10 -0.12
N VAL A 109 5.11 -1.11 -0.93
CA VAL A 109 4.37 -1.27 -2.19
C VAL A 109 5.16 -0.68 -3.35
N SER A 110 4.88 -1.09 -4.58
CA SER A 110 5.55 -0.49 -5.74
C SER A 110 5.13 0.98 -5.90
N SER A 111 6.07 1.86 -6.26
CA SER A 111 5.76 3.29 -6.51
C SER A 111 4.68 3.47 -7.57
N SER A 112 4.63 2.57 -8.57
CA SER A 112 3.58 2.52 -9.59
C SER A 112 2.19 2.20 -9.04
N SER A 113 2.10 1.51 -7.89
CA SER A 113 0.83 1.20 -7.23
C SER A 113 0.35 2.33 -6.33
N VAL A 114 1.25 3.15 -5.78
CA VAL A 114 0.87 4.23 -4.84
C VAL A 114 -0.05 5.25 -5.50
N SER A 115 0.34 5.77 -6.67
CA SER A 115 -0.42 6.79 -7.39
C SER A 115 -1.89 6.38 -7.65
N PRO A 116 -2.19 5.19 -8.24
CA PRO A 116 -3.58 4.78 -8.42
C PRO A 116 -4.29 4.49 -7.10
N ILE A 117 -3.62 3.97 -6.06
CA ILE A 117 -4.23 3.77 -4.74
C ILE A 117 -4.68 5.10 -4.15
N VAL A 118 -3.79 6.10 -4.13
CA VAL A 118 -4.11 7.44 -3.60
C VAL A 118 -5.27 8.04 -4.37
N ARG A 119 -5.26 7.97 -5.70
CA ARG A 119 -6.37 8.46 -6.53
C ARG A 119 -7.70 7.76 -6.20
N ASP A 120 -7.70 6.43 -6.19
CA ASP A 120 -8.90 5.62 -5.90
C ASP A 120 -9.47 5.98 -4.52
N VAL A 121 -8.60 6.04 -3.49
CA VAL A 121 -9.00 6.40 -2.12
C VAL A 121 -9.56 7.81 -2.05
N CYS A 122 -8.88 8.82 -2.61
CA CYS A 122 -9.37 10.19 -2.61
C CYS A 122 -10.72 10.32 -3.33
N THR A 123 -10.88 9.67 -4.48
CA THR A 123 -12.16 9.64 -5.21
C THR A 123 -13.27 9.00 -4.38
N HIS A 124 -13.00 7.87 -3.73
CA HIS A 124 -13.99 7.23 -2.87
C HIS A 124 -14.34 8.08 -1.63
N ILE A 125 -13.35 8.72 -0.99
CA ILE A 125 -13.58 9.64 0.13
C ILE A 125 -14.47 10.81 -0.30
N ILE A 126 -14.15 11.47 -1.41
CA ILE A 126 -14.93 12.61 -1.92
C ILE A 126 -16.38 12.21 -2.22
N ASN A 127 -16.57 11.02 -2.80
CA ASN A 127 -17.90 10.52 -3.14
C ASN A 127 -18.72 10.15 -1.88
N GLU A 128 -18.11 9.49 -0.90
CA GLU A 128 -18.78 9.07 0.34
C GLU A 128 -19.03 10.21 1.32
N LEU A 129 -18.15 11.22 1.33
CA LEU A 129 -18.20 12.37 2.24
C LEU A 129 -18.60 13.66 1.52
N LYS A 130 -19.27 13.56 0.37
CA LYS A 130 -19.65 14.72 -0.47
C LYS A 130 -20.42 15.79 0.32
N GLU A 131 -21.20 15.38 1.32
CA GLU A 131 -21.96 16.27 2.20
C GLU A 131 -21.08 17.13 3.12
N TYR A 132 -19.86 16.66 3.42
CA TYR A 132 -18.90 17.31 4.31
C TYR A 132 -17.78 18.02 3.56
N VAL A 133 -17.52 17.66 2.31
CA VAL A 133 -16.43 18.21 1.50
C VAL A 133 -16.90 19.47 0.75
N LYS A 134 -16.39 20.64 1.16
CA LYS A 134 -16.52 21.88 0.38
C LYS A 134 -15.36 21.99 -0.60
N VAL A 135 -15.63 21.70 -1.87
CA VAL A 135 -14.66 21.96 -2.94
C VAL A 135 -14.72 23.45 -3.27
N LEU A 136 -13.69 24.20 -2.88
CA LEU A 136 -13.54 25.60 -3.28
C LEU A 136 -13.10 25.63 -4.75
N PHE A 137 -14.03 25.91 -5.64
CA PHE A 137 -13.70 26.29 -7.01
C PHE A 137 -13.24 27.75 -6.98
N HIS A 138 -12.01 28.02 -7.44
CA HIS A 138 -11.53 29.39 -7.69
C HIS A 138 -11.77 29.77 -9.14
#